data_AF-A0A9D4TDB4-F1
#
_entry.id   AF-A0A9D4TDB4-F1
#
_cell.length_a   1.000
_cell.length_b   1.000
_cell.length_c   1.000
_cell.angle_alpha   90.00
_cell.angle_beta   90.00
_cell.angle_gamma   90.00
#
_symmetry.space_group_name_H-M   'P 1'
#
loop_
_entity.id
_entity.type
_entity.pdbx_description
1 polymer ?
#
loop_
_entity_poly.entity_id
_entity_poly.type
_entity_poly.pdbx_seq_one_letter_code
_entity_poly.pdbx_strand_id
1 'polypeptide(L)' 'MYSEMRITTYDRLNGSTHAGHIRTSWGGVGRNVADCLSRLLGDTVRLVSAVGVDRNGEALLKHTRCW' A
#
# COMPACT_ATOMS: atom_id res chain seq x y z
N MET A 1 -1.49 -0.63 -6.01
CA MET A 1 -0.39 -1.51 -5.60
C MET A 1 0.85 -1.02 -6.33
N TYR A 2 1.73 -0.27 -5.64
CA TYR A 2 2.99 0.17 -6.22
C TYR A 2 4.11 -0.50 -5.43
N SER A 3 5.00 -1.22 -6.12
CA SER A 3 6.22 -1.81 -5.56
C SER A 3 7.42 -1.07 -6.12
N GLU A 4 8.24 -0.47 -5.26
CA GLU A 4 9.54 0.06 -5.65
C GLU A 4 10.61 -1.03 -5.55
N MET A 5 11.36 -1.25 -6.63
CA MET A 5 12.52 -2.15 -6.69
C MET A 5 13.78 -1.29 -6.89
N ARG A 6 14.72 -1.32 -5.94
CA ARG A 6 16.05 -0.71 -6.11
C ARG A 6 17.04 -1.79 -6.55
N ILE A 7 17.52 -1.69 -7.79
CA ILE A 7 18.56 -2.58 -8.34
C ILE A 7 19.93 -1.93 -8.04
N THR A 8 20.73 -2.57 -7.19
CA THR A 8 22.13 -2.22 -7.01
C THR A 8 22.95 -2.69 -8.21
N THR A 9 23.54 -1.73 -8.91
CA THR A 9 24.54 -1.80 -9.99
C THR A 9 25.23 -3.16 -10.24
N TYR A 10 25.20 -3.59 -11.52
CA TYR A 10 25.79 -4.81 -12.13
C TYR A 10 24.94 -6.09 -12.20
N ASP A 11 23.61 -5.99 -12.19
CA ASP A 11 22.78 -7.11 -12.64
C ASP A 11 22.77 -7.25 -14.16
N ARG A 12 23.10 -8.46 -14.64
CA ARG A 12 22.87 -8.84 -16.03
C ARG A 12 21.36 -8.77 -16.28
N LEU A 13 20.93 -8.05 -17.31
CA LEU A 13 19.53 -8.03 -17.78
C LEU A 13 19.19 -9.36 -18.48
N ASN A 14 19.27 -10.47 -17.74
CA ASN A 14 19.13 -11.85 -18.20
C ASN A 14 17.75 -12.44 -17.85
N GLY A 15 16.85 -11.64 -17.27
CA GLY A 15 15.54 -12.09 -16.80
C GLY A 15 15.54 -12.87 -15.48
N SER A 16 16.67 -12.97 -14.76
CA SER A 16 16.68 -13.58 -13.43
C SER A 16 16.13 -12.66 -12.35
N THR A 17 15.65 -13.25 -11.26
CA THR A 17 15.30 -12.53 -10.04
C THR A 17 16.56 -12.26 -9.23
N HIS A 18 16.67 -11.06 -8.68
CA HIS A 18 17.83 -10.62 -7.92
C HIS A 18 17.46 -10.28 -6.49
N ALA A 19 18.44 -10.41 -5.59
CA ALA A 19 18.24 -10.06 -4.20
C ALA A 19 17.95 -8.56 -4.08
N GLY A 20 16.89 -8.21 -3.36
CA GLY A 20 16.47 -6.84 -3.17
C GLY A 20 15.39 -6.73 -2.11
N HIS A 21 15.08 -5.50 -1.72
CA HIS A 21 14.01 -5.22 -0.76
C HIS A 21 12.75 -4.79 -1.49
N ILE A 22 11.66 -5.53 -1.29
CA ILE A 22 10.34 -5.18 -1.79
C ILE A 22 9.54 -4.61 -0.62
N ARG A 23 9.00 -3.40 -0.81
CA ARG A 23 8.04 -2.80 0.12
C ARG A 23 6.73 -2.55 -0.63
N THR A 24 5.63 -2.81 0.07
CA THR A 24 4.28 -2.57 -0.44
C THR A 24 3.60 -1.52 0.43
N SER A 25 3.00 -0.51 -0.20
CA SER A 25 2.15 0.47 0.44
C SER A 25 0.72 0.42 -0.11
N TRP A 26 -0.23 0.82 0.74
CA TRP A 26 -1.63 0.97 0.35
C TRP A 26 -1.83 2.33 -0.28
N GLY A 27 -2.21 2.35 -1.56
CA GLY A 27 -2.47 3.58 -2.30
C GLY A 27 -3.96 3.92 -2.41
N GLY A 28 -4.27 4.84 -3.32
CA GLY A 28 -5.61 5.35 -3.58
C GLY A 28 -5.76 6.78 -3.07
N VAL A 29 -6.17 7.71 -3.94
CA VAL A 29 -6.24 9.13 -3.59
C VAL A 29 -7.18 9.37 -2.41
N GLY A 30 -8.41 8.84 -2.47
CA GLY A 30 -9.37 8.92 -1.37
C GLY A 30 -8.85 8.27 -0.08
N ARG A 31 -8.18 7.12 -0.18
CA ARG A 31 -7.54 6.43 0.96
C ARG A 31 -6.48 7.31 1.60
N ASN A 32 -5.64 7.96 0.80
CA ASN A 32 -4.56 8.81 1.30
C ASN A 32 -5.09 10.07 1.99
N VAL A 33 -6.13 10.70 1.43
CA VAL A 33 -6.78 11.84 2.07
C VAL A 33 -7.42 11.43 3.39
N ALA A 34 -8.16 10.31 3.41
CA ALA A 34 -8.79 9.82 4.63
C ALA A 34 -7.78 9.44 5.72
N ASP A 35 -6.69 8.74 5.38
CA ASP A 35 -5.59 8.39 6.29
C ASP A 35 -4.86 9.63 6.83
N CYS A 36 -4.73 10.69 6.02
CA CYS A 36 -4.16 11.95 6.47
C CYS A 36 -5.11 12.65 7.47
N LEU A 37 -6.39 12.75 7.12
CA LEU A 37 -7.39 13.39 7.97
C LEU A 37 -7.59 12.64 9.29
N SER A 38 -7.58 11.30 9.30
CA SER A 38 -7.78 10.54 10.55
C SER A 38 -6.64 10.76 11.54
N ARG A 39 -5.39 10.90 11.06
CA ARG A 39 -4.24 11.23 11.90
C ARG A 39 -4.31 12.62 12.53
N LEU A 40 -5.04 13.54 11.91
CA LEU A 40 -5.17 14.93 12.37
C LEU A 40 -6.44 15.17 13.20
N LEU A 41 -7.53 14.49 12.85
CA LEU A 41 -8.89 14.71 13.39
C LEU A 41 -9.40 13.54 14.24
N GLY A 42 -8.64 12.45 14.35
CA GLY A 42 -9.02 11.21 15.02
C GLY A 42 -10.12 10.44 14.29
N ASP A 43 -10.88 9.65 15.05
CA ASP A 43 -11.86 8.65 14.61
C ASP A 43 -13.11 9.20 13.87
N THR A 44 -13.13 10.47 13.48
CA THR A 44 -14.28 11.12 12.84
C THR A 44 -14.35 10.90 11.32
N VAL A 45 -13.28 10.37 10.72
CA VAL A 45 -13.18 10.21 9.26
C VAL A 45 -13.76 8.87 8.81
N ARG A 46 -14.69 8.92 7.85
CA ARG A 46 -15.26 7.73 7.20
C ARG A 46 -15.00 7.78 5.71
N LEU A 47 -14.35 6.74 5.18
CA LEU A 47 -14.15 6.54 3.75
C LEU A 47 -15.06 5.42 3.25
N VAL A 48 -15.87 5.71 2.24
CA VAL A 48 -16.67 4.71 1.52
C VAL A 48 -15.98 4.43 0.18
N SER A 49 -15.64 3.16 -0.06
CA SER A 49 -15.00 2.71 -1.30
C SER A 49 -15.38 1.25 -1.57
N ALA A 50 -15.36 0.84 -2.84
CA ALA A 50 -15.36 -0.57 -3.19
C ALA A 50 -14.06 -1.24 -2.71
N VAL A 51 -14.17 -2.46 -2.19
CA VAL A 51 -13.04 -3.32 -1.77
C VAL A 51 -13.31 -4.74 -2.27
N GLY A 52 -12.31 -5.39 -2.86
CA GLY A 52 -12.43 -6.77 -3.32
C GLY A 52 -12.54 -7.76 -2.18
N VAL A 53 -13.26 -8.87 -2.39
CA VAL A 53 -13.35 -10.00 -1.44
C VAL A 53 -12.17 -10.95 -1.68
N ASP A 54 -10.96 -10.43 -1.45
CA ASP A 54 -9.71 -11.15 -1.68
C ASP A 54 -8.67 -10.81 -0.60
N ARG A 55 -7.52 -11.46 -0.66
CA ARG A 55 -6.42 -11.27 0.30
C ARG A 55 -5.93 -9.82 0.39
N ASN A 56 -5.94 -9.08 -0.73
CA ASN A 56 -5.52 -7.68 -0.73
C ASN A 56 -6.58 -6.80 -0.08
N GLY A 57 -7.86 -7.07 -0.34
CA GLY A 57 -8.98 -6.40 0.32
C GLY A 57 -9.01 -6.63 1.83
N GLU A 58 -8.81 -7.87 2.27
CA GLU A 58 -8.68 -8.19 3.70
C GLU A 58 -7.50 -7.47 4.36
N ALA A 59 -6.33 -7.48 3.71
CA ALA A 59 -5.13 -6.83 4.23
C ALA A 59 -5.28 -5.29 4.26
N LEU A 60 -5.94 -4.70 3.26
CA LEU A 60 -6.29 -3.28 3.25
C LEU A 60 -7.21 -2.94 4.42
N LEU A 61 -8.30 -3.70 4.62
CA LEU A 61 -9.24 -3.47 5.72
C LEU A 61 -8.58 -3.62 7.10
N LYS A 62 -7.66 -4.58 7.27
CA LYS A 62 -6.87 -4.72 8.50
C LYS A 62 -6.01 -3.47 8.75
N HIS A 63 -5.40 -2.94 7.70
CA HIS A 63 -4.56 -1.74 7.80
C HIS A 63 -5.36 -0.46 8.11
N THR A 64 -6.60 -0.35 7.62
CA THR A 64 -7.44 0.84 7.85
C THR A 64 -8.28 0.79 9.14
N ARG A 65 -8.23 -0.30 9.90
CA ARG A 65 -8.98 -0.46 11.17
C ARG A 65 -8.30 0.20 12.38
N CYS A 66 -7.08 0.70 12.23
CA CYS A 66 -6.34 1.44 13.26
C CYS A 66 -6.20 2.94 12.93
N TRP A 67 -7.09 3.45 12.07
CA TRP A 67 -7.16 4.85 11.66
C TRP A 67 -7.81 5.74 12.71
#